data_AF-A0A2E9GTX8-F1
#
_entry.id   AF-A0A2E9GTX8-F1
#
_cell.length_a   1.000
_cell.length_b   1.000
_cell.length_c   1.000
_cell.angle_alpha   90.00
_cell.angle_beta   90.00
_cell.angle_gamma   90.00
#
_symmetry.space_group_name_H-M   'P 1'
#
loop_
_entity.id
_entity.type
_entity.pdbx_description
1 polymer ?
#
loop_
_entity_poly.entity_id
_entity_poly.type
_entity_poly.pdbx_seq_one_letter_code
_entity_poly.pdbx_strand_id
1 'polypeptide(L)'
;MRSDFRRFAVGLGIPLVVLALIFAVAPTAGARQEWDQAKVTALATELADAVQALEKTLRREPHLAAATERGGRNAKGLWESVNRLKKSARQLRSRTDAGAGYEETLPIADKIRTQVRDANRYGSGVMTTTFMDEKIAPVQDLLNRLEPYYF
;
A
#
# COMPACT_ATOMS: atom_id res chain seq x y z
N MET A 1 -74.18 -35.11 20.19
CA MET A 1 -73.30 -35.48 21.32
C MET A 1 -71.96 -35.84 20.71
N ARG A 2 -70.91 -35.04 20.94
CA ARG A 2 -69.86 -35.32 21.95
C ARG A 2 -69.25 -36.71 21.71
N SER A 3 -67.96 -36.92 21.44
CA SER A 3 -66.79 -36.03 21.47
C SER A 3 -65.59 -36.82 20.92
N ASP A 4 -64.51 -36.10 20.66
CA ASP A 4 -63.11 -36.42 20.96
C ASP A 4 -62.44 -37.70 20.38
N PHE A 5 -61.40 -37.57 19.53
CA PHE A 5 -60.01 -37.13 19.77
C PHE A 5 -59.08 -38.32 20.04
N ARG A 6 -57.87 -38.21 19.45
CA ARG A 6 -56.61 -38.86 19.81
C ARG A 6 -56.38 -40.25 19.19
N ARG A 7 -55.18 -40.61 18.74
CA ARG A 7 -53.85 -39.99 18.64
C ARG A 7 -52.93 -41.05 18.03
N PHE A 8 -51.90 -40.63 17.28
CA PHE A 8 -50.56 -41.25 17.19
C PHE A 8 -50.52 -42.58 16.40
N ALA A 9 -49.45 -42.97 15.71
CA ALA A 9 -48.08 -42.50 15.63
C ALA A 9 -47.37 -43.28 14.50
N VAL A 10 -46.33 -42.67 13.93
CA VAL A 10 -45.01 -43.29 13.60
C VAL A 10 -45.03 -44.46 12.59
N GLY A 11 -44.26 -44.46 11.51
CA GLY A 11 -43.10 -43.67 11.13
C GLY A 11 -42.32 -44.40 10.02
N LEU A 12 -41.06 -43.98 9.84
CA LEU A 12 -40.04 -44.56 8.94
C LEU A 12 -40.32 -44.38 7.44
N GLY A 13 -39.43 -43.87 6.60
CA GLY A 13 -38.04 -43.50 6.75
C GLY A 13 -37.46 -43.40 5.33
N ILE A 14 -36.79 -42.31 4.99
CA ILE A 14 -36.09 -42.17 3.70
C ILE A 14 -34.71 -41.57 4.00
N PRO A 15 -33.61 -42.24 3.67
CA PRO A 15 -32.27 -41.68 3.84
C PRO A 15 -32.00 -40.69 2.71
N LEU A 16 -31.98 -39.40 3.03
CA LEU A 16 -31.59 -38.36 2.09
C LEU A 16 -30.07 -38.22 2.14
N VAL A 17 -29.40 -38.69 1.09
CA VAL A 17 -27.97 -38.49 0.85
C VAL A 17 -27.74 -37.00 0.61
N VAL A 18 -27.29 -36.30 1.65
CA VAL A 18 -26.87 -34.90 1.55
C VAL A 18 -25.46 -34.87 0.96
N LEU A 19 -25.41 -34.66 -0.36
CA LEU A 19 -24.19 -34.34 -1.09
C LEU A 19 -23.69 -32.97 -0.60
N ALA A 20 -22.76 -32.98 0.35
CA ALA A 20 -22.10 -31.77 0.84
C ALA A 20 -21.21 -31.20 -0.28
N LEU A 21 -21.74 -30.20 -0.98
CA LEU A 21 -20.99 -29.35 -1.91
C LEU A 21 -19.93 -28.59 -1.09
N ILE A 22 -18.69 -29.06 -1.11
CA ILE A 22 -17.55 -28.32 -0.56
C ILE A 22 -17.27 -27.19 -1.56
N PHE A 23 -17.83 -26.01 -1.29
CA PHE A 23 -17.40 -24.78 -1.95
C PHE A 23 -15.92 -24.56 -1.59
N ALA A 24 -15.04 -24.79 -2.57
CA ALA A 24 -13.70 -24.27 -2.52
C ALA A 24 -13.82 -22.74 -2.43
N VAL A 25 -13.60 -22.19 -1.23
CA VAL A 25 -13.36 -20.76 -1.05
C VAL A 25 -12.03 -20.49 -1.73
N ALA A 26 -12.07 -20.19 -3.03
CA ALA A 26 -10.95 -19.58 -3.69
C ALA A 26 -10.63 -18.30 -2.91
N PRO A 27 -9.38 -18.06 -2.47
CA PRO A 27 -9.01 -16.76 -1.98
C PRO A 27 -9.27 -15.78 -3.12
N THR A 28 -10.34 -15.00 -2.99
CA THR A 28 -10.56 -13.86 -3.86
C THR A 28 -9.30 -13.02 -3.77
N ALA A 29 -8.60 -12.87 -4.89
CA ALA A 29 -7.52 -11.91 -5.04
C ALA A 29 -7.98 -10.63 -4.34
N GLY A 30 -7.20 -10.22 -3.32
CA GLY A 30 -7.66 -9.37 -2.23
C GLY A 30 -8.62 -8.30 -2.70
N ALA A 31 -9.87 -8.35 -2.20
CA ALA A 31 -10.86 -7.36 -2.55
C ALA A 31 -10.31 -5.99 -2.17
N ARG A 32 -10.04 -5.18 -3.19
CA ARG A 32 -9.58 -3.81 -3.04
C ARG A 32 -10.47 -3.11 -2.03
N GLN A 33 -9.87 -2.49 -1.02
CA GLN A 33 -10.64 -1.83 0.02
C GLN A 33 -11.46 -0.69 -0.62
N GLU A 34 -12.69 -0.51 -0.14
CA GLU A 34 -13.52 0.63 -0.53
C GLU A 34 -12.75 1.94 -0.29
N TRP A 35 -12.93 2.89 -1.20
CA TRP A 35 -12.23 4.16 -1.17
C TRP A 35 -12.62 4.98 0.07
N ASP A 36 -11.67 5.16 0.97
CA ASP A 36 -11.82 5.99 2.17
C ASP A 36 -10.97 7.26 1.99
N GLN A 37 -11.64 8.36 1.62
CA GLN A 37 -10.96 9.64 1.35
C GLN A 37 -10.15 10.13 2.56
N ALA A 38 -10.71 10.03 3.77
CA ALA A 38 -10.06 10.56 4.96
C ALA A 38 -8.78 9.77 5.27
N LYS A 39 -8.85 8.44 5.17
CA LYS A 39 -7.71 7.57 5.41
C LYS A 39 -6.63 7.71 4.35
N VAL A 40 -7.00 7.80 3.07
CA VAL A 40 -6.03 8.02 1.98
C VAL A 40 -5.34 9.38 2.13
N THR A 41 -6.07 10.44 2.48
CA THR A 41 -5.48 11.77 2.73
C THR A 41 -4.50 11.76 3.91
N ALA A 42 -4.84 11.07 5.00
CA ALA A 42 -3.93 10.91 6.14
C ALA A 42 -2.64 10.18 5.74
N LEU A 43 -2.76 9.05 5.03
CA LEU A 43 -1.61 8.30 4.53
C LEU A 43 -0.76 9.09 3.54
N ALA A 44 -1.38 9.84 2.62
CA ALA A 44 -0.67 10.71 1.69
C ALA A 44 0.10 11.83 2.41
N THR A 45 -0.43 12.33 3.52
CA THR A 45 0.23 13.30 4.39
C THR A 45 1.44 12.71 5.08
N GLU A 46 1.27 11.57 5.77
CA GLU A 46 2.36 10.82 6.40
C GLU A 46 3.47 10.52 5.38
N LEU A 47 3.10 10.09 4.17
CA LEU A 47 4.04 9.80 3.09
C LEU A 47 4.83 11.03 2.65
N ALA A 48 4.16 12.18 2.44
CA ALA A 48 4.83 13.40 2.03
C ALA A 48 5.85 13.88 3.08
N ASP A 49 5.51 13.73 4.36
CA ASP A 49 6.38 14.12 5.48
C ASP A 49 7.56 13.16 5.63
N ALA A 50 7.33 11.85 5.53
CA ALA A 50 8.37 10.83 5.55
C ALA A 50 9.39 11.03 4.40
N VAL A 51 8.91 11.28 3.18
CA VAL A 51 9.78 11.55 2.02
C VAL A 51 10.55 12.87 2.20
N GLN A 52 9.94 13.88 2.82
CA GLN A 52 10.65 15.13 3.13
C GLN A 52 11.75 14.90 4.18
N ALA A 53 11.52 14.05 5.18
CA ALA A 53 12.53 13.67 6.16
C ALA A 53 13.69 12.88 5.52
N LEU A 54 13.36 11.94 4.60
CA LEU A 54 14.35 11.20 3.82
C LEU A 54 15.24 12.14 3.00
N GLU A 55 14.65 13.08 2.25
CA GLU A 55 15.41 14.05 1.46
C GLU A 55 16.32 14.92 2.33
N LYS A 56 15.82 15.42 3.46
CA LYS A 56 16.64 16.19 4.42
C LYS A 56 17.82 15.38 4.96
N THR A 57 17.61 14.08 5.21
CA THR A 57 18.65 13.17 5.71
C THR A 57 19.71 12.95 4.64
N LEU A 58 19.31 12.60 3.42
CA LEU A 58 20.23 12.39 2.29
C LEU A 58 21.05 13.65 1.98
N ARG A 59 20.44 14.84 2.08
CA ARG A 59 21.15 16.11 1.87
C ARG A 59 22.25 16.37 2.91
N ARG A 60 22.11 15.80 4.11
CA ARG A 60 23.08 15.95 5.20
C ARG A 60 24.11 14.82 5.24
N GLU A 61 23.98 13.82 4.37
CA GLU A 61 24.86 12.65 4.35
C GLU A 61 26.16 12.98 3.59
N PRO A 62 27.30 13.15 4.28
CA PRO A 62 28.55 13.60 3.66
C PRO A 62 29.06 12.62 2.58
N HIS A 63 28.84 11.31 2.79
CA HIS A 63 29.26 10.29 1.83
C HIS A 63 28.50 10.41 0.50
N LEU A 64 27.20 10.76 0.56
CA LEU A 64 26.39 10.94 -0.64
C LEU A 64 26.78 12.21 -1.41
N ALA A 65 27.06 13.29 -0.69
CA ALA A 65 27.52 14.54 -1.29
C ALA A 65 28.83 14.32 -2.06
N ALA A 66 29.84 13.73 -1.41
CA ALA A 66 31.12 13.42 -2.04
C ALA A 66 30.98 12.44 -3.23
N ALA A 67 30.12 11.41 -3.11
CA ALA A 67 29.88 10.48 -4.21
C ALA A 67 29.19 11.16 -5.41
N THR A 68 28.33 12.13 -5.17
CA THR A 68 27.66 12.91 -6.23
C THR A 68 28.65 13.84 -6.94
N GLU A 69 29.50 14.55 -6.18
CA GLU A 69 30.54 15.44 -6.73
C GLU A 69 31.55 14.70 -7.60
N ARG A 70 31.89 13.45 -7.24
CA ARG A 70 32.76 12.58 -8.04
C ARG A 70 32.08 11.97 -9.27
N GLY A 71 30.85 12.36 -9.59
CA GLY A 71 30.11 11.84 -10.74
C GLY A 71 29.55 10.42 -10.54
N GLY A 72 29.37 9.98 -9.29
CA GLY A 72 28.81 8.67 -8.97
C GLY A 72 27.36 8.55 -9.47
N ARG A 73 27.16 7.76 -10.54
CA ARG A 73 25.84 7.56 -11.18
C ARG A 73 24.75 7.14 -10.19
N ASN A 74 25.07 6.24 -9.27
CA ASN A 74 24.11 5.76 -8.26
C ASN A 74 23.74 6.85 -7.25
N ALA A 75 24.71 7.66 -6.80
CA ALA A 75 24.45 8.75 -5.85
C ALA A 75 23.54 9.82 -6.47
N LYS A 76 23.85 10.21 -7.71
CA LYS A 76 23.02 11.13 -8.51
C LYS A 76 21.62 10.54 -8.76
N GLY A 77 21.55 9.27 -9.17
CA GLY A 77 20.30 8.57 -9.42
C GLY A 77 19.40 8.47 -8.18
N LEU A 78 19.98 8.22 -7.01
CA LEU A 78 19.27 8.23 -5.73
C LEU A 78 18.71 9.63 -5.44
N TRP A 79 19.55 10.66 -5.54
CA TRP A 79 19.15 12.03 -5.24
C TRP A 79 18.02 12.52 -6.15
N GLU A 80 18.12 12.26 -7.45
CA GLU A 80 17.07 12.59 -8.40
C GLU A 80 15.77 11.82 -8.13
N SER A 81 15.87 10.52 -7.81
CA SER A 81 14.71 9.68 -7.53
C SER A 81 13.96 10.16 -6.29
N VAL A 82 14.66 10.49 -5.21
CA VAL A 82 14.04 11.02 -3.98
C VAL A 82 13.42 12.40 -4.21
N ASN A 83 14.02 13.26 -5.04
CA ASN A 83 13.40 14.55 -5.37
C ASN A 83 12.12 14.39 -6.20
N ARG A 84 12.11 13.47 -7.16
CA ARG A 84 10.90 13.14 -7.92
C ARG A 84 9.82 12.55 -7.00
N LEU A 85 10.21 11.65 -6.11
CA LEU A 85 9.34 11.07 -5.08
C LEU A 85 8.71 12.14 -4.19
N LYS A 86 9.51 13.09 -3.69
CA LYS A 86 9.03 14.22 -2.88
C LYS A 86 7.98 15.06 -3.60
N LYS A 87 8.21 15.37 -4.89
CA LYS A 87 7.26 16.11 -5.71
C LYS A 87 5.94 15.33 -5.87
N SER A 88 6.03 14.04 -6.18
CA SER A 88 4.85 13.18 -6.38
C SER A 88 4.08 12.95 -5.08
N ALA A 89 4.73 12.71 -3.95
CA ALA A 89 4.08 12.55 -2.64
C ALA A 89 3.34 13.84 -2.21
N ARG A 90 3.96 15.01 -2.40
CA ARG A 90 3.29 16.30 -2.15
C ARG A 90 2.11 16.54 -3.08
N GLN A 91 2.23 16.13 -4.35
CA GLN A 91 1.14 16.22 -5.31
C GLN A 91 -0.02 15.30 -4.91
N LEU A 92 0.27 14.08 -4.47
CA LEU A 92 -0.74 13.14 -3.98
C LEU A 92 -1.49 13.76 -2.80
N ARG A 93 -0.76 14.21 -1.77
CA ARG A 93 -1.34 14.89 -0.60
C ARG A 93 -2.22 16.07 -1.01
N SER A 94 -1.71 16.96 -1.86
CA SER A 94 -2.47 18.13 -2.31
C SER A 94 -3.74 17.77 -3.06
N ARG A 95 -3.75 16.67 -3.82
CA ARG A 95 -4.93 16.21 -4.57
C ARG A 95 -5.95 15.55 -3.64
N THR A 96 -5.50 14.71 -2.71
CA THR A 96 -6.37 14.06 -1.74
C THR A 96 -6.96 15.06 -0.74
N ASP A 97 -6.19 16.09 -0.34
CA ASP A 97 -6.68 17.23 0.46
C ASP A 97 -7.78 18.02 -0.27
N ALA A 98 -7.67 18.13 -1.60
CA ALA A 98 -8.68 18.80 -2.43
C ALA A 98 -9.92 17.91 -2.73
N GLY A 99 -9.98 16.70 -2.16
CA GLY A 99 -11.09 15.76 -2.37
C GLY A 99 -11.01 14.96 -3.66
N ALA A 100 -9.88 14.99 -4.38
CA ALA A 100 -9.69 14.14 -5.56
C ALA A 100 -9.77 12.66 -5.16
N GLY A 101 -10.61 11.91 -5.87
CA GLY A 101 -10.86 10.51 -5.59
C GLY A 101 -9.82 9.57 -6.19
N TYR A 102 -10.16 8.27 -6.23
CA TYR A 102 -9.28 7.22 -6.72
C TYR A 102 -8.75 7.50 -8.14
N GLU A 103 -9.64 7.68 -9.12
CA GLU A 103 -9.25 7.73 -10.53
C GLU A 103 -8.27 8.87 -10.83
N GLU A 104 -8.46 10.02 -10.18
CA GLU A 104 -7.61 11.20 -10.33
C GLU A 104 -6.23 11.04 -9.67
N THR A 105 -6.15 10.23 -8.61
CA THR A 105 -4.94 10.11 -7.79
C THR A 105 -4.12 8.85 -8.11
N LEU A 106 -4.72 7.85 -8.73
CA LEU A 106 -4.09 6.58 -9.11
C LEU A 106 -2.82 6.75 -9.96
N PRO A 107 -2.78 7.61 -11.00
CA PRO A 107 -1.54 7.85 -11.76
C PRO A 107 -0.40 8.41 -10.90
N ILE A 108 -0.72 9.18 -9.85
CA ILE A 108 0.27 9.75 -8.94
C ILE A 108 0.79 8.64 -8.00
N ALA A 109 -0.10 7.81 -7.45
CA ALA A 109 0.26 6.66 -6.62
C ALA A 109 1.18 5.67 -7.36
N ASP A 110 0.87 5.33 -8.61
CA ASP A 110 1.72 4.47 -9.45
C ASP A 110 3.11 5.07 -9.69
N LYS A 111 3.17 6.38 -9.90
CA LYS A 111 4.43 7.10 -10.09
C LYS A 111 5.29 7.05 -8.82
N ILE A 112 4.68 7.23 -7.65
CA ILE A 112 5.37 7.11 -6.34
C ILE A 112 5.94 5.71 -6.18
N ARG A 113 5.15 4.65 -6.44
CA ARG A 113 5.63 3.26 -6.36
C ARG A 113 6.86 3.01 -7.23
N THR A 114 6.84 3.50 -8.46
CA THR A 114 7.98 3.38 -9.39
C THR A 114 9.20 4.14 -8.86
N GLN A 115 9.02 5.36 -8.36
CA GLN A 115 10.09 6.19 -7.82
C GLN A 115 10.73 5.61 -6.55
N VAL A 116 9.94 4.96 -5.68
CA VAL A 116 10.48 4.24 -4.52
C VAL A 116 11.33 3.05 -4.96
N ARG A 117 10.88 2.28 -5.95
CA ARG A 117 11.68 1.19 -6.52
C ARG A 117 13.00 1.69 -7.11
N ASP A 118 12.97 2.83 -7.80
CA ASP A 118 14.18 3.44 -8.36
C ASP A 118 15.12 3.95 -7.25
N ALA A 119 14.58 4.61 -6.22
CA ALA A 119 15.35 5.05 -5.06
C ALA A 119 16.00 3.85 -4.35
N ASN A 120 15.29 2.74 -4.18
CA ASN A 120 15.85 1.50 -3.63
C ASN A 120 16.97 0.93 -4.49
N ARG A 121 16.76 0.86 -5.81
CA ARG A 121 17.77 0.37 -6.76
C ARG A 121 19.05 1.20 -6.67
N TYR A 122 18.95 2.52 -6.76
CA TYR A 122 20.12 3.39 -6.68
C TYR A 122 20.75 3.39 -5.28
N GLY A 123 19.92 3.43 -4.24
CA GLY A 123 20.35 3.46 -2.84
C GLY A 123 21.16 2.23 -2.44
N SER A 124 20.76 1.04 -2.89
CA SER A 124 21.51 -0.20 -2.64
C SER A 124 22.96 -0.18 -3.16
N GLY A 125 23.27 0.70 -4.13
CA GLY A 125 24.60 0.84 -4.69
C GLY A 125 25.47 1.93 -4.05
N VAL A 126 24.97 2.70 -3.09
CA VAL A 126 25.70 3.82 -2.44
C VAL A 126 25.52 3.94 -0.94
N MET A 127 24.47 3.34 -0.37
CA MET A 127 24.14 3.39 1.05
C MET A 127 24.35 2.03 1.71
N THR A 128 24.59 2.03 3.01
CA THR A 128 24.60 0.81 3.81
C THR A 128 23.18 0.25 3.96
N THR A 129 23.06 -1.07 4.17
CA THR A 129 21.78 -1.72 4.45
C THR A 129 21.06 -1.07 5.63
N THR A 130 21.78 -0.76 6.72
CA THR A 130 21.23 -0.05 7.89
C THR A 130 20.60 1.29 7.52
N PHE A 131 21.25 2.10 6.67
CA PHE A 131 20.67 3.37 6.24
C PHE A 131 19.38 3.18 5.44
N MET A 132 19.37 2.20 4.54
CA MET A 132 18.19 1.88 3.73
C MET A 132 17.02 1.45 4.62
N ASP A 133 17.28 0.57 5.59
CA ASP A 133 16.29 0.06 6.54
C ASP A 133 15.74 1.19 7.42
N GLU A 134 16.59 2.08 7.92
CA GLU A 134 16.13 3.15 8.82
C GLU A 134 15.38 4.27 8.10
N LYS A 135 15.77 4.61 6.87
CA LYS A 135 15.32 5.86 6.23
C LYS A 135 14.33 5.63 5.09
N ILE A 136 14.42 4.49 4.40
CA ILE A 136 13.53 4.19 3.27
C ILE A 136 12.40 3.24 3.69
N ALA A 137 12.62 2.33 4.64
CA ALA A 137 11.56 1.44 5.11
C ALA A 137 10.30 2.17 5.59
N PRO A 138 10.35 3.33 6.29
CA PRO A 138 9.14 4.07 6.65
C PRO A 138 8.32 4.54 5.44
N VAL A 139 9.00 4.92 4.35
CA VAL A 139 8.32 5.32 3.09
C VAL A 139 7.69 4.10 2.41
N GLN A 140 8.38 2.95 2.45
CA GLN A 140 7.88 1.69 1.92
C GLN A 140 6.67 1.18 2.70
N ASP A 141 6.70 1.26 4.04
CA ASP A 141 5.58 0.88 4.91
C ASP A 141 4.33 1.71 4.60
N LEU A 142 4.49 3.02 4.44
CA LEU A 142 3.37 3.91 4.07
C LEU A 142 2.81 3.58 2.69
N LEU A 143 3.65 3.19 1.72
CA LEU A 143 3.18 2.69 0.43
C LEU A 143 2.41 1.38 0.56
N ASN A 144 2.87 0.44 1.39
CA ASN A 144 2.16 -0.81 1.64
C ASN A 144 0.81 -0.56 2.34
N ARG A 145 0.72 0.47 3.19
CA ARG A 145 -0.55 0.89 3.80
C ARG A 145 -1.50 1.57 2.82
N LEU A 146 -0.97 2.21 1.76
CA LEU A 146 -1.76 2.77 0.66
C LEU A 146 -2.21 1.71 -0.35
N GLU A 147 -1.50 0.58 -0.42
CA GLU A 147 -1.74 -0.48 -1.41
C GLU A 147 -3.20 -0.93 -1.47
N PRO A 148 -3.89 -1.27 -0.36
CA PRO A 148 -5.28 -1.74 -0.41
C PRO A 148 -6.28 -0.74 -1.01
N TYR A 149 -5.95 0.56 -1.08
CA TYR A 149 -6.82 1.59 -1.64
C TYR A 149 -6.61 1.78 -3.15
N TYR A 150 -5.43 1.41 -3.67
CA TYR A 150 -5.01 1.71 -5.03
C TYR A 150 -4.77 0.48 -5.91
N PHE A 151 -4.32 -0.62 -5.33
CA PHE A 151 -3.84 -1.83 -6.01
C PHE A 151 -4.57 -3.07 -5.48
#